data_AF-A0A803KY42-F1
#
_entry.id   AF-A0A803KY42-F1
#
_cell.length_a   1.000
_cell.length_b   1.000
_cell.length_c   1.000
_cell.angle_alpha   90.00
_cell.angle_beta   90.00
_cell.angle_gamma   90.00
#
_symmetry.space_group_name_H-M   'P 1'
#
loop_
_entity.id
_entity.type
_entity.pdbx_description
1 polymer ?
#
loop_
_entity_poly.entity_id
_entity_poly.type
_entity_poly.pdbx_seq_one_letter_code
_entity_poly.pdbx_strand_id
1 'polypeptide(L)'
;MAARIEKDTAVLEFIEEVTSKCEEEQRKVLAHILSQNANTEYLKRHGMKGCVDVKTFKSNVPVVTYEDIQPDIQRIVNGDFSPILCAQPITEFFTR
;
A
#
# COMPACT_ATOMS: atom_id res chain seq x y z
N MET A 1 12.22 -16.93 31.02
CA MET A 1 12.75 -15.58 31.30
C MET A 1 13.68 -15.09 30.18
N ALA A 2 14.73 -15.84 29.81
CA ALA A 2 15.62 -15.50 28.69
C ALA A 2 14.91 -15.27 27.34
N ALA A 3 14.01 -16.18 26.93
CA ALA A 3 13.27 -16.05 25.67
C ALA A 3 12.36 -14.80 25.59
N ARG A 4 11.90 -14.27 26.74
CA ARG A 4 11.13 -13.03 26.77
C ARG A 4 12.02 -11.81 26.55
N ILE A 5 13.20 -11.80 27.18
CA ILE A 5 14.19 -10.74 27.02
C ILE A 5 14.68 -10.69 25.57
N GLU A 6 14.99 -11.84 24.97
CA GLU A 6 15.40 -11.92 23.56
C GLU A 6 14.34 -11.35 22.60
N LYS A 7 13.06 -11.69 22.83
CA LYS A 7 11.96 -11.14 22.04
C LYS A 7 11.82 -9.63 22.22
N ASP A 8 11.86 -9.14 23.45
CA ASP A 8 11.73 -7.71 23.74
C ASP A 8 12.91 -6.92 23.13
N THR A 9 14.13 -7.46 23.19
CA THR A 9 15.31 -6.90 22.53
C THR A 9 15.12 -6.81 21.02
N ALA A 10 14.70 -7.88 20.36
CA ALA A 10 14.49 -7.89 18.91
C ALA A 10 13.43 -6.85 18.46
N VAL A 11 12.38 -6.64 19.26
CA VAL A 11 11.36 -5.61 18.97
C VAL A 11 11.94 -4.20 19.09
N LEU A 12 12.75 -3.94 20.13
CA LEU A 12 13.39 -2.63 20.31
C LEU A 12 14.41 -2.34 19.22
N GLU A 13 15.22 -3.33 18.85
CA GLU A 13 16.18 -3.22 17.74
C GLU A 13 15.47 -2.94 16.41
N PHE A 14 14.35 -3.62 16.13
CA PHE A 14 13.55 -3.35 14.94
C PHE A 14 13.00 -1.92 14.92
N ILE A 15 12.47 -1.43 16.05
CA ILE A 15 11.96 -0.05 16.14
C ILE A 15 13.08 0.96 15.86
N GLU A 16 14.25 0.77 16.47
CA GLU A 16 15.41 1.65 16.24
C GLU A 16 15.86 1.61 14.77
N GLU A 17 15.92 0.43 14.16
CA GLU A 17 16.30 0.28 12.75
C GLU A 17 15.33 1.02 11.81
N VAL A 18 14.02 0.79 11.95
CA VAL A 18 13.03 1.40 11.04
C VAL A 18 12.85 2.90 11.27
N THR A 19 13.05 3.38 12.50
CA THR A 19 12.90 4.81 12.82
C THR A 19 14.15 5.62 12.51
N SER A 20 15.35 5.04 12.62
CA SER A 20 16.61 5.72 12.25
C SER A 20 16.76 5.95 10.73
N LYS A 21 16.07 5.13 9.91
CA LYS A 21 16.13 5.20 8.43
C LYS A 21 14.75 5.42 7.78
N CYS A 22 13.88 6.19 8.44
CA CYS A 22 12.50 6.44 8.01
C CYS A 22 12.35 6.75 6.51
N GLU A 23 13.19 7.62 5.95
CA GLU A 23 13.08 8.01 4.53
C GLU A 23 13.30 6.83 3.59
N GLU A 24 14.34 6.03 3.85
CA GLU A 24 14.68 4.87 3.02
C GLU A 24 13.58 3.80 3.12
N GLU A 25 13.10 3.53 4.34
CA GLU A 25 12.04 2.57 4.57
C GLU A 25 10.72 2.98 3.91
N GLN A 26 10.33 4.26 4.00
CA GLN A 26 9.14 4.76 3.32
C GLN A 26 9.26 4.66 1.79
N ARG A 27 10.45 4.89 1.22
CA ARG A 27 10.70 4.71 -0.22
C ARG A 27 10.57 3.25 -0.64
N LYS A 28 11.10 2.31 0.15
CA LYS A 28 10.96 0.86 -0.09
C LYS A 28 9.50 0.43 -0.04
N VAL A 29 8.76 0.86 0.97
CA VAL A 29 7.33 0.55 1.13
C VAL A 29 6.53 1.06 -0.07
N LEU A 30 6.72 2.32 -0.48
CA LEU A 30 6.01 2.86 -1.65
C LEU A 30 6.36 2.09 -2.93
N ALA A 31 7.64 1.81 -3.17
CA ALA A 31 8.06 1.04 -4.35
C ALA A 31 7.46 -0.37 -4.36
N HIS A 32 7.36 -1.02 -3.20
CA HIS A 32 6.71 -2.32 -3.06
C HIS A 32 5.22 -2.26 -3.40
N ILE A 33 4.48 -1.30 -2.82
CA ILE A 33 3.05 -1.10 -3.10
C ILE A 33 2.83 -0.84 -4.60
N LEU A 34 3.61 0.06 -5.21
CA LEU A 34 3.45 0.41 -6.62
C LEU A 34 3.82 -0.75 -7.55
N SER A 35 4.87 -1.51 -7.24
CA SER A 35 5.28 -2.67 -8.06
C SER A 35 4.23 -3.79 -8.01
N GLN A 36 3.71 -4.12 -6.83
CA GLN A 36 2.66 -5.13 -6.69
C GLN A 36 1.38 -4.73 -7.41
N ASN A 37 1.00 -3.45 -7.34
CA ASN A 37 -0.25 -2.96 -7.88
C ASN A 37 -0.13 -2.31 -9.26
N ALA A 38 1.02 -2.42 -9.93
CA ALA A 38 1.34 -1.74 -11.20
C ALA A 38 0.28 -1.96 -12.30
N ASN A 39 -0.39 -3.11 -12.28
CA ASN A 39 -1.37 -3.52 -13.27
C ASN A 39 -2.82 -3.26 -12.89
N THR A 40 -3.07 -2.66 -11.72
CA THR A 40 -4.41 -2.33 -11.25
C THR A 40 -5.06 -1.25 -12.09
N GLU A 41 -6.39 -1.27 -12.19
CA GLU A 41 -7.15 -0.25 -12.93
C GLU A 41 -6.89 1.16 -12.36
N TYR A 42 -6.80 1.30 -11.03
CA TYR A 42 -6.57 2.59 -10.38
C TYR A 42 -5.20 3.19 -10.74
N LEU A 43 -4.11 2.43 -10.67
CA LEU A 43 -2.79 2.99 -11.04
C LEU A 43 -2.67 3.23 -12.55
N LYS A 44 -3.33 2.42 -13.37
CA LYS A 44 -3.39 2.63 -14.82
C LYS A 44 -4.17 3.90 -15.20
N ARG A 45 -5.32 4.15 -14.57
CA ARG A 45 -6.15 5.34 -14.85
C ARG A 45 -5.42 6.64 -14.51
N HIS A 46 -4.58 6.60 -13.49
CA HIS A 46 -3.73 7.71 -13.07
C HIS A 46 -2.36 7.69 -13.76
N GLY A 47 -2.20 6.97 -14.87
CA GLY A 47 -1.01 7.10 -15.72
C GLY A 47 0.30 6.65 -15.09
N MET A 48 0.27 5.80 -14.05
CA MET A 48 1.49 5.27 -13.45
C MET A 48 2.24 4.33 -14.40
N LYS A 49 1.54 3.61 -15.30
CA LYS A 49 2.12 2.77 -16.36
C LYS A 49 3.26 1.82 -15.87
N GLY A 50 3.18 1.35 -14.62
CA GLY A 50 4.20 0.51 -14.01
C GLY A 50 5.43 1.24 -13.44
N CYS A 51 5.47 2.57 -13.49
CA CYS A 51 6.44 3.37 -12.76
C CYS A 51 6.26 3.20 -11.25
N VAL A 52 7.38 3.12 -10.54
CA VAL A 52 7.43 2.92 -9.08
C VAL A 52 8.14 4.07 -8.36
N ASP A 53 8.48 5.14 -9.08
CA ASP A 53 9.23 6.25 -8.53
C ASP A 53 8.32 7.28 -7.83
N VAL A 54 8.85 7.86 -6.76
CA VAL A 54 8.15 8.82 -5.89
C VAL A 54 7.67 10.06 -6.67
N LYS A 55 8.44 10.51 -7.66
CA LYS A 55 8.15 11.75 -8.39
C LYS A 55 6.94 11.57 -9.29
N THR A 56 6.90 10.48 -10.05
CA THR A 56 5.75 10.12 -10.89
C THR A 56 4.51 9.89 -10.03
N PHE A 57 4.64 9.17 -8.91
CA PHE A 57 3.53 8.96 -7.97
C PHE A 57 2.92 10.28 -7.49
N LYS A 58 3.75 11.19 -6.97
CA LYS A 58 3.30 12.49 -6.45
C LYS A 58 2.67 13.39 -7.51
N SER A 59 3.15 13.31 -8.76
CA SER A 59 2.62 14.14 -9.85
C SER A 59 1.31 13.61 -10.41
N ASN A 60 1.11 12.29 -10.41
CA ASN A 60 0.03 11.66 -11.15
C ASN A 60 -1.12 11.14 -10.28
N VAL A 61 -0.83 10.64 -9.08
CA VAL A 61 -1.85 10.07 -8.20
C VAL A 61 -2.41 11.18 -7.29
N PRO A 62 -3.70 11.51 -7.39
CA PRO A 62 -4.29 12.57 -6.58
C PRO A 62 -4.45 12.14 -5.11
N VAL A 63 -4.49 13.13 -4.22
CA VAL A 63 -5.03 12.95 -2.87
C VAL A 63 -6.55 12.86 -3.01
N VAL A 64 -7.15 11.80 -2.44
CA VAL A 64 -8.57 11.46 -2.63
C VAL A 64 -9.30 11.34 -1.29
N THR A 65 -10.62 11.57 -1.31
CA THR A 65 -11.53 11.20 -0.21
C THR A 65 -12.15 9.82 -0.46
N TYR A 66 -13.03 9.37 0.44
CA TYR A 66 -13.73 8.11 0.27
C TYR A 66 -14.66 8.13 -0.94
N GLU A 67 -15.35 9.25 -1.17
CA GLU A 67 -16.33 9.43 -2.24
C GLU A 67 -15.69 9.27 -3.63
N ASP A 68 -14.42 9.68 -3.79
CA ASP A 68 -13.67 9.56 -5.04
C ASP A 68 -13.38 8.10 -5.44
N ILE A 69 -13.31 7.18 -4.46
CA ILE A 69 -13.03 5.74 -4.66
C ILE A 69 -14.25 4.85 -4.40
N GLN A 70 -15.35 5.41 -3.92
CA GLN A 70 -16.60 4.70 -3.68
C GLN A 70 -17.10 3.92 -4.91
N PRO A 71 -17.01 4.43 -6.16
CA PRO A 71 -17.41 3.65 -7.34
C PRO A 71 -16.59 2.37 -7.54
N ASP A 72 -15.29 2.43 -7.27
CA ASP A 72 -14.40 1.26 -7.34
C ASP A 72 -14.77 0.24 -6.27
N ILE A 73 -15.02 0.72 -5.04
CA ILE A 73 -15.44 -0.12 -3.92
C ILE A 73 -16.77 -0.81 -4.22
N GLN A 74 -17.76 -0.08 -4.77
CA GLN A 74 -19.06 -0.64 -5.09
C GLN A 74 -18.98 -1.75 -6.15
N ARG A 75 -18.08 -1.63 -7.13
CA ARG A 75 -17.81 -2.71 -8.10
C ARG A 75 -17.32 -3.97 -7.38
N ILE A 76 -16.36 -3.83 -6.47
CA ILE A 76 -15.80 -4.95 -5.72
C ILE A 76 -16.88 -5.62 -4.86
N VAL A 77 -17.69 -4.82 -4.14
CA VAL A 77 -18.82 -5.33 -3.32
C VAL A 77 -19.85 -6.08 -4.17
N ASN A 78 -20.07 -5.64 -5.41
CA ASN A 78 -20.98 -6.28 -6.35
C ASN A 78 -20.39 -7.53 -7.03
N GLY A 79 -19.20 -7.98 -6.63
CA GLY A 79 -18.57 -9.21 -7.12
C GLY A 79 -17.60 -9.03 -8.30
N ASP A 80 -17.13 -7.80 -8.55
CA ASP A 80 -16.02 -7.59 -9.49
C ASP A 80 -14.67 -7.94 -8.83
N PHE A 81 -14.09 -9.06 -9.26
CA PHE A 81 -12.79 -9.55 -8.78
C PHE A 81 -11.62 -9.14 -9.69
N SER A 82 -11.84 -8.24 -10.67
CA SER A 82 -10.73 -7.66 -11.43
C SER A 82 -9.78 -6.88 -10.49
N PRO A 83 -8.50 -6.70 -10.85
CA PRO A 83 -7.57 -5.94 -10.03
C PRO A 83 -7.86 -4.44 -10.12
N ILE A 84 -8.89 -3.96 -9.41
CA ILE A 84 -9.33 -2.55 -9.46
C ILE A 84 -8.39 -1.67 -8.63
N LEU A 85 -8.31 -1.93 -7.32
CA LEU A 85 -7.48 -1.18 -6.36
C LEU A 85 -6.23 -1.96 -5.94
N CYS A 86 -6.36 -3.28 -5.81
CA CYS A 86 -5.31 -4.18 -5.35
C CYS A 86 -5.10 -5.31 -6.37
N ALA A 87 -3.86 -5.75 -6.54
CA ALA A 87 -3.54 -6.94 -7.33
C ALA A 87 -3.95 -8.24 -6.63
N GLN A 88 -3.91 -8.24 -5.30
CA GLN A 88 -4.42 -9.34 -4.48
C GLN A 88 -5.94 -9.18 -4.26
N PRO A 89 -6.72 -10.27 -4.23
CA PRO A 89 -8.16 -10.21 -3.99
C PRO A 89 -8.49 -9.57 -2.65
N ILE A 90 -9.51 -8.71 -2.63
CA ILE A 90 -10.05 -8.14 -1.39
C ILE A 90 -10.93 -9.21 -0.73
N THR A 91 -10.58 -9.60 0.49
CA THR A 91 -11.27 -10.68 1.22
C THR A 91 -12.38 -10.16 2.12
N GLU A 92 -12.22 -8.96 2.68
CA GLU A 92 -13.08 -8.43 3.72
C GLU A 92 -13.17 -6.90 3.63
N PHE A 93 -14.31 -6.35 4.05
CA PHE A 93 -14.52 -4.91 4.20
C PHE A 93 -14.68 -4.59 5.68
N PHE A 94 -13.70 -3.87 6.25
CA PHE A 94 -13.78 -3.39 7.62
C PHE A 94 -14.72 -2.18 7.68
N THR A 95 -15.98 -2.43 8.04
CA THR A 95 -16.98 -1.40 8.35
C THR A 95 -17.00 -1.17 9.86
N ARG A 96 -17.25 0.07 10.27
CA ARG A 96 -17.33 0.44 11.69
C ARG A 96 -18.54 -0.18 12.39
#